data_AF-A0A510IUJ8-F1
#
_entry.id   AF-A0A510IUJ8-F1
#
_cell.length_a   1.000
_cell.length_b   1.000
_cell.length_c   1.000
_cell.angle_alpha   90.00
_cell.angle_beta   90.00
_cell.angle_gamma   90.00
#
_symmetry.space_group_name_H-M   'P 1'
#
loop_
_entity.id
_entity.type
_entity.pdbx_description
1 polymer ?
#
loop_
_entity_poly.entity_id
_entity_poly.type
_entity_poly.pdbx_seq_one_letter_code
_entity_poly.pdbx_strand_id
1 'polypeptide(L)'
;MPRSIWKLHLDSSSEDSARKIVNRCIKAFGCPPSESTIEKYSKGGYMATLDLLHNDKYSWSEVVVEVIEFGQRLGGGWSMLGNISSESNAVLSKSVGNHIGISGLQWAEWLVLNEHQA
;
A
#
# COMPACT_ATOMS: atom_id res chain seq x y z
N MET A 1 13.74 3.46 11.38
CA MET A 1 12.45 4.16 11.62
C MET A 1 11.35 3.23 11.15
N PRO A 2 10.19 3.13 11.81
CA PRO A 2 9.14 2.23 11.34
C PRO A 2 8.75 2.56 9.91
N ARG A 3 8.58 1.53 9.08
CA ARG A 3 8.23 1.72 7.67
C ARG A 3 7.18 0.73 7.21
N SER A 4 6.46 1.08 6.16
CA SER A 4 5.54 0.16 5.49
C SER A 4 5.84 0.09 4.00
N ILE A 5 5.86 -1.14 3.48
CA ILE A 5 5.98 -1.41 2.05
C ILE A 5 4.58 -1.59 1.48
N TRP A 6 4.27 -0.87 0.41
CA TRP A 6 3.02 -0.98 -0.32
C TRP A 6 3.26 -1.49 -1.73
N LYS A 7 2.51 -2.50 -2.15
CA LYS A 7 2.48 -2.98 -3.53
C LYS A 7 1.12 -2.67 -4.13
N LEU A 8 1.11 -2.06 -5.32
CA LEU A 8 -0.09 -1.59 -5.99
C LEU A 8 -0.14 -2.15 -7.41
N HIS A 9 -1.12 -2.98 -7.72
CA HIS A 9 -1.36 -3.47 -9.07
C HIS A 9 -2.26 -2.49 -9.83
N LEU A 10 -1.70 -1.95 -10.91
CA LEU A 10 -2.25 -0.86 -11.68
C LEU A 10 -2.71 -1.38 -13.04
N ASP A 11 -3.98 -1.15 -13.34
CA ASP A 11 -4.56 -1.35 -14.66
C ASP A 11 -4.23 -0.16 -15.55
N SER A 12 -3.11 -0.28 -16.27
CA SER A 12 -2.57 0.74 -17.15
C SER A 12 -1.80 0.14 -18.31
N SER A 13 -1.89 0.75 -19.48
CA SER A 13 -1.21 0.31 -20.70
C SER A 13 0.17 0.95 -20.91
N SER A 14 0.53 1.95 -20.10
CA SER A 14 1.81 2.66 -20.17
C SER A 14 2.31 3.08 -18.79
N GLU A 15 3.62 3.32 -18.68
CA GLU A 15 4.24 3.77 -17.43
C GLU A 15 3.72 5.16 -17.00
N ASP A 16 3.47 6.06 -17.96
CA ASP A 16 2.91 7.38 -17.66
C ASP A 16 1.49 7.31 -17.08
N SER A 17 0.66 6.39 -17.59
CA SER A 17 -0.68 6.17 -17.03
C SER A 17 -0.61 5.47 -15.66
N ALA A 18 0.33 4.53 -15.49
CA ALA A 18 0.64 3.93 -14.19
C ALA A 18 1.02 4.99 -13.15
N ARG A 19 1.93 5.92 -13.51
CA ARG A 19 2.39 7.01 -12.63
C ARG A 19 1.24 7.93 -12.19
N LYS A 20 0.27 8.19 -13.05
CA LYS A 20 -0.95 8.94 -12.70
C LYS A 20 -1.84 8.19 -11.69
N ILE A 21 -1.89 6.86 -11.75
CA ILE A 21 -2.61 6.05 -10.74
C ILE A 21 -1.84 6.10 -9.41
N VAL A 22 -0.52 5.87 -9.43
CA VAL A 22 0.35 5.96 -8.24
C VAL A 22 0.21 7.31 -7.55
N ASN A 23 0.26 8.41 -8.30
CA ASN A 23 0.10 9.76 -7.74
C ASN A 23 -1.26 9.98 -7.06
N ARG A 24 -2.32 9.28 -7.50
CA ARG A 24 -3.61 9.32 -6.81
C ARG A 24 -3.58 8.52 -5.51
N CYS A 25 -2.90 7.38 -5.48
CA CYS A 25 -2.68 6.63 -4.24
C CYS A 25 -1.85 7.45 -3.23
N ILE A 26 -0.74 8.05 -3.67
CA ILE A 26 0.10 8.91 -2.80
C ILE A 26 -0.70 10.10 -2.25
N LYS A 27 -1.52 10.75 -3.09
CA LYS A 27 -2.43 11.81 -2.65
C LYS A 27 -3.46 11.31 -1.63
N ALA A 28 -3.99 10.10 -1.80
CA ALA A 28 -4.92 9.50 -0.84
C ALA A 28 -4.24 9.20 0.50
N PHE A 29 -2.99 8.71 0.49
CA PHE A 29 -2.21 8.54 1.71
C PHE A 29 -1.92 9.86 2.41
N GLY A 30 -1.74 10.95 1.65
CA GLY A 30 -1.31 12.23 2.22
C GLY A 30 0.13 12.19 2.76
N CYS A 31 0.87 11.12 2.45
CA CYS A 31 2.25 10.90 2.85
C CYS A 31 3.07 10.50 1.60
N PRO A 32 4.07 11.30 1.20
CA PRO A 32 4.95 10.94 0.08
C PRO A 32 5.86 9.76 0.49
N PRO A 33 6.08 8.78 -0.40
CA PRO A 33 7.00 7.69 -0.12
C PRO A 33 8.46 8.17 -0.10
N SER A 34 9.30 7.52 0.71
CA SER A 34 10.76 7.71 0.66
C SER A 34 11.35 7.14 -0.62
N GLU A 35 10.82 5.99 -1.07
CA GLU A 35 11.20 5.35 -2.32
C GLU A 35 9.98 4.86 -3.08
N SER A 36 10.02 4.93 -4.41
CA SER A 36 8.97 4.39 -5.25
C SER A 36 9.53 3.80 -6.54
N THR A 37 9.02 2.65 -6.94
CA THR A 37 9.32 2.01 -8.22
C THR A 37 8.03 1.71 -8.97
N ILE A 38 8.10 1.69 -10.30
CA ILE A 38 7.01 1.29 -11.19
C ILE A 38 7.60 0.36 -12.25
N GLU A 39 7.06 -0.86 -12.32
CA GLU A 39 7.58 -1.90 -13.20
C GLU A 39 6.43 -2.59 -13.95
N LYS A 40 6.71 -3.10 -15.15
CA LYS A 40 5.70 -3.83 -15.92
C LYS A 40 5.39 -5.15 -15.20
N TYR A 41 4.11 -5.42 -14.96
CA TYR A 41 3.69 -6.63 -14.25
C TYR A 41 3.42 -7.77 -15.23
N SER A 42 3.97 -8.96 -14.95
CA SER A 42 3.88 -10.14 -15.84
C SER A 42 2.44 -10.62 -16.08
N LYS A 43 1.51 -10.32 -15.15
CA LYS A 43 0.09 -10.65 -15.27
C LYS A 43 -0.76 -9.53 -15.88
N GLY A 44 -0.12 -8.55 -16.52
CA GLY A 44 -0.76 -7.40 -17.14
C GLY A 44 -0.75 -6.16 -16.26
N GLY A 45 -0.74 -4.99 -16.90
CA GLY A 45 -0.63 -3.70 -16.20
C GLY A 45 0.77 -3.43 -15.65
N TYR A 46 0.83 -2.66 -14.57
CA TYR A 46 2.05 -2.27 -13.87
C TYR A 46 1.96 -2.58 -12.38
N MET A 47 3.09 -2.84 -11.74
CA MET A 47 3.21 -2.95 -10.30
C MET A 47 3.99 -1.74 -9.80
N ALA A 48 3.44 -1.01 -8.85
CA ALA A 48 4.19 -0.01 -8.12
C ALA A 48 4.52 -0.53 -6.73
N THR A 49 5.76 -0.27 -6.29
CA THR A 49 6.18 -0.50 -4.91
C THR A 49 6.50 0.84 -4.27
N LEU A 50 5.96 1.11 -3.09
CA LEU A 50 6.19 2.33 -2.34
C LEU A 50 6.73 1.98 -0.96
N ASP A 51 7.77 2.69 -0.53
CA ASP A 51 8.27 2.65 0.85
C ASP A 51 7.82 3.93 1.56
N LEU A 52 7.06 3.77 2.66
CA LEU A 52 6.56 4.88 3.46
C LEU A 52 7.24 4.83 4.83
N LEU A 53 7.91 5.92 5.20
CA LEU A 53 8.45 6.13 6.53
C LEU A 53 7.38 6.68 7.46
N HIS A 54 7.33 6.15 8.67
CA HIS A 54 6.42 6.60 9.72
C HIS A 54 7.19 7.34 10.82
N ASN A 55 6.46 8.03 11.68
CA ASN A 55 7.02 8.78 12.80
C ASN A 55 7.82 7.85 13.73
N ASP A 56 9.07 8.21 14.04
CA ASP A 56 9.97 7.42 14.90
C ASP A 56 9.52 7.35 16.36
N LYS A 57 8.61 8.25 16.76
CA LYS A 57 8.01 8.27 18.09
C LYS A 57 6.77 7.38 18.23
N TYR A 58 6.24 6.86 17.12
CA TYR A 58 5.06 5.99 17.19
C TYR A 58 5.41 4.63 17.75
N SER A 59 4.58 4.17 18.67
CA SER A 59 4.50 2.78 19.08
C SER A 59 4.08 1.90 17.90
N TRP A 60 4.35 0.59 17.99
CA TRP A 60 3.89 -0.39 16.99
C TRP A 60 2.39 -0.26 16.70
N SER A 61 1.56 -0.12 17.74
CA SER A 61 0.11 0.04 17.58
C SER A 61 -0.28 1.31 16.81
N GLU A 62 0.42 2.42 17.05
CA GLU A 62 0.14 3.68 16.33
C GLU A 62 0.50 3.56 14.85
N VAL A 63 1.65 2.94 14.53
CA VAL A 63 2.05 2.67 13.14
C VAL A 63 1.03 1.75 12.45
N VAL A 64 0.60 0.68 13.11
CA VAL A 64 -0.39 -0.24 12.52
C VAL A 64 -1.72 0.46 12.27
N VAL A 65 -2.20 1.29 13.20
CA VAL A 65 -3.44 2.06 13.02
C VAL A 65 -3.31 3.06 11.87
N GLU A 66 -2.19 3.78 11.78
CA GLU A 66 -1.93 4.72 10.67
C GLU A 66 -1.92 4.02 9.31
N VAL A 67 -1.26 2.87 9.21
CA VAL A 67 -1.20 2.08 7.96
C VAL A 67 -2.58 1.55 7.56
N ILE A 68 -3.38 1.10 8.53
CA ILE A 68 -4.78 0.71 8.28
C ILE A 68 -5.59 1.92 7.78
N GLU A 69 -5.39 3.10 8.37
CA GLU A 69 -6.05 4.33 7.92
C GLU A 69 -5.68 4.66 6.48
N PHE A 70 -4.40 4.59 6.11
CA PHE A 70 -3.95 4.74 4.71
C PHE A 70 -4.62 3.73 3.78
N GLY A 71 -4.77 2.48 4.23
CA GLY A 71 -5.46 1.44 3.48
C GLY A 71 -6.92 1.78 3.23
N GLN A 72 -7.62 2.26 4.26
CA GLN A 72 -9.02 2.68 4.17
C GLN A 72 -9.23 3.85 3.20
N ARG A 73 -8.24 4.73 3.04
CA ARG A 73 -8.26 5.82 2.04
C ARG A 73 -8.16 5.33 0.60
N LEU A 74 -7.63 4.13 0.35
CA LEU A 74 -7.67 3.49 -0.98
C LEU A 74 -8.97 2.74 -1.25
N GLY A 75 -9.59 2.19 -0.21
CA GLY A 75 -10.77 1.34 -0.31
C GLY A 75 -11.07 0.54 0.96
N GLY A 76 -12.16 -0.22 0.94
CA GLY A 76 -12.64 -1.01 2.09
C GLY A 76 -12.71 -2.52 1.79
N GLY A 77 -12.78 -3.34 2.84
CA GLY A 77 -12.81 -4.81 2.74
C GLY A 77 -11.44 -5.48 2.80
N TRP A 78 -10.46 -4.83 3.42
CA TRP A 78 -9.11 -5.38 3.60
C TRP A 78 -9.13 -6.72 4.34
N SER A 79 -8.43 -7.70 3.78
CA SER A 79 -8.17 -8.98 4.44
C SER A 79 -6.83 -8.89 5.17
N MET A 80 -6.88 -8.90 6.50
CA MET A 80 -5.69 -8.98 7.35
C MET A 80 -5.07 -10.37 7.23
N LEU A 81 -3.75 -10.42 7.13
CA LEU A 81 -2.96 -11.64 7.07
C LEU A 81 -1.95 -11.63 8.23
N GLY A 82 -1.31 -12.78 8.49
CA GLY A 82 -0.22 -12.86 9.47
C GLY A 82 -0.65 -12.71 10.93
N ASN A 83 0.26 -12.19 11.76
CA ASN A 83 0.03 -11.95 13.19
C ASN A 83 0.39 -10.50 13.54
N ILE A 84 -0.65 -9.68 13.73
CA ILE A 84 -0.56 -8.25 14.00
C ILE A 84 0.39 -7.85 15.15
N SER A 85 0.70 -8.75 16.09
CA SER A 85 1.65 -8.45 17.18
C SER A 85 3.12 -8.41 16.74
N SER A 86 3.45 -9.02 15.61
CA SER A 86 4.84 -9.16 15.10
C SER A 86 4.98 -8.79 13.63
N GLU A 87 3.92 -8.98 12.85
CA GLU A 87 3.85 -8.69 11.42
C GLU A 87 2.43 -8.26 11.08
N SER A 88 2.26 -7.03 10.64
CA SER A 88 0.96 -6.55 10.18
C SER A 88 1.00 -6.42 8.67
N ASN A 89 0.22 -7.24 7.97
CA ASN A 89 0.02 -7.14 6.54
C ASN A 89 -1.45 -7.32 6.17
N ALA A 90 -1.86 -6.69 5.08
CA ALA A 90 -3.20 -6.88 4.55
C ALA A 90 -3.27 -6.71 3.04
N VAL A 91 -4.32 -7.28 2.47
CA VAL A 91 -4.61 -7.25 1.04
C VAL A 91 -5.98 -6.67 0.75
N LEU A 92 -6.06 -5.89 -0.31
CA LEU A 92 -7.28 -5.36 -0.91
C LEU A 92 -7.32 -5.78 -2.37
N SER A 93 -8.39 -6.44 -2.81
CA SER A 93 -8.53 -6.87 -4.20
C SER A 93 -9.93 -6.61 -4.73
N LYS A 94 -10.04 -6.05 -5.93
CA LYS A 94 -11.32 -6.02 -6.67
C LYS A 94 -11.84 -7.41 -7.01
N SER A 95 -10.95 -8.40 -7.19
CA SER A 95 -11.34 -9.75 -7.63
C SER A 95 -12.22 -10.49 -6.62
N VAL A 96 -12.22 -10.09 -5.35
CA VAL A 96 -13.06 -10.66 -4.29
C VAL A 96 -14.26 -9.78 -3.94
N GLY A 97 -14.57 -8.78 -4.78
CA GLY A 97 -15.74 -7.91 -4.62
C GLY A 97 -15.53 -6.69 -3.71
N ASN A 98 -14.29 -6.39 -3.31
CA ASN A 98 -14.01 -5.25 -2.44
C ASN A 98 -14.13 -3.91 -3.18
N HIS A 99 -14.49 -2.87 -2.43
CA HIS A 99 -14.55 -1.51 -2.93
C HIS A 99 -13.15 -0.88 -2.94
N ILE A 100 -12.67 -0.48 -4.12
CA ILE A 100 -11.47 0.34 -4.28
C ILE A 100 -11.87 1.70 -4.87
N GLY A 101 -11.60 2.78 -4.13
CA GLY A 101 -11.95 4.15 -4.53
C GLY A 101 -11.00 4.75 -5.57
N ILE A 102 -9.80 4.20 -5.74
CA ILE A 102 -8.83 4.68 -6.72
C ILE A 102 -9.05 4.00 -8.08
N SER A 103 -9.53 4.77 -9.07
CA SER A 103 -9.70 4.27 -10.44
C SER A 103 -8.37 3.84 -11.06
N GLY A 104 -8.32 2.64 -11.62
CA GLY A 104 -7.11 2.02 -12.17
C GLY A 104 -6.29 1.22 -11.14
N LEU A 105 -6.60 1.29 -9.84
CA LEU A 105 -6.05 0.35 -8.86
C LEU A 105 -6.89 -0.93 -8.86
N GLN A 106 -6.26 -2.09 -9.04
CA GLN A 106 -6.93 -3.39 -9.09
C GLN A 106 -6.76 -4.18 -7.79
N TRP A 107 -5.57 -4.08 -7.21
CA TRP A 107 -5.18 -4.75 -6.00
C TRP A 107 -4.12 -3.93 -5.27
N ALA A 108 -4.13 -4.00 -3.95
CA ALA A 108 -3.12 -3.40 -3.09
C ALA A 108 -2.76 -4.35 -1.95
N GLU A 109 -1.50 -4.33 -1.54
CA GLU A 109 -0.98 -5.00 -0.35
C GLU A 109 -0.13 -4.01 0.42
N TRP A 110 -0.16 -4.11 1.74
CA TRP A 110 0.82 -3.45 2.59
C TRP A 110 1.38 -4.41 3.61
N LEU A 111 2.61 -4.11 4.04
CA LEU A 111 3.33 -4.79 5.10
C LEU A 111 4.01 -3.74 5.97
N VAL A 112 3.77 -3.78 7.28
CA VAL A 112 4.47 -2.96 8.27
C VAL A 112 5.71 -3.71 8.74
N LEU A 113 6.86 -3.04 8.69
CA LEU A 113 8.13 -3.57 9.13
C LEU A 113 8.53 -2.94 10.46
N ASN A 114 8.68 -3.77 11.49
CA ASN A 114 9.22 -3.37 12.78
C ASN A 114 10.73 -3.62 12.84
N GLU A 115 11.52 -2.58 12.57
CA GLU A 115 12.99 -2.69 12.61
C GLU A 115 13.54 -2.92 14.03
N HIS A 116 12.73 -2.76 15.09
CA HIS A 116 13.14 -3.03 16.47
C HIS A 116 13.04 -4.51 16.88
N GLN A 117 12.52 -5.38 16.01
CA GLN A 117 12.37 -6.82 16.26
C GLN A 117 13.18 -7.72 15.31
N ALA A 118 14.08 -7.13 14.51
CA ALA A 118 15.02 -7.85 13.65
C ALA A 118 16.36 -8.12 14.33
#